data_AF-A0A2N5A6R5-F1
#
_entry.id   AF-A0A2N5A6R5-F1
#
_cell.length_a   1.000
_cell.length_b   1.000
_cell.length_c   1.000
_cell.angle_alpha   90.00
_cell.angle_beta   90.00
_cell.angle_gamma   90.00
#
_symmetry.space_group_name_H-M   'P 1'
#
loop_
_entity.id
_entity.type
_entity.pdbx_description
1 polymer ?
#
loop_
_entity_poly.entity_id
_entity_poly.type
_entity_poly.pdbx_seq_one_letter_code
_entity_poly.pdbx_strand_id
1 'polypeptide(L)'
;KEHPTYKALMEKRQTLQNEKTKLNKKVSSMPSTQQEVLRLSRDVESGRAVYLQLLNRQQELNIAKSSAIGNVRIIDNAVSEPKPIKPNKPLIVVVGFIFGLLFSVGMVLLRILLRRGIESPEQLEEMGINVYASVPVSEWLSKNLAKNKINRKESDILLAVENPADLAVEAIRGLRTSLHFAMMEAKNNILMISGASPNAGKTFISTNLAATIALTGKKVLFIDADLRKGYVHKMFGGNNEHGLSDILSGQATLDNSLKHVKEGGFDYIGCGAVPPNP
;
A
#
# COMPACT_ATOMS: atom_id res chain seq x y z
N LYS A 1 -48.23 5.10 -87.71
CA LYS A 1 -47.80 4.13 -88.74
C LYS A 1 -47.88 2.75 -88.08
N GLU A 2 -48.86 1.93 -88.46
CA GLU A 2 -49.03 0.59 -87.85
C GLU A 2 -47.83 -0.32 -88.18
N HIS A 3 -47.34 -1.04 -87.16
CA HIS A 3 -46.18 -1.90 -87.29
C HIS A 3 -46.50 -3.10 -88.23
N PRO A 4 -45.64 -3.44 -89.20
CA PRO A 4 -45.94 -4.44 -90.22
C PRO A 4 -46.32 -5.83 -89.65
N THR A 5 -45.77 -6.21 -88.49
CA THR A 5 -46.16 -7.45 -87.81
C THR A 5 -47.60 -7.45 -87.28
N TYR A 6 -48.13 -6.30 -86.84
CA TYR A 6 -49.52 -6.22 -86.37
C TYR A 6 -50.49 -6.43 -87.54
N LYS A 7 -50.21 -5.82 -88.69
CA LYS A 7 -51.02 -6.00 -89.91
C LYS A 7 -50.98 -7.46 -90.40
N ALA A 8 -49.81 -8.09 -90.39
CA ALA A 8 -49.66 -9.50 -90.74
C ALA A 8 -50.40 -10.43 -89.75
N LEU A 9 -50.36 -10.14 -88.44
CA LEU A 9 -51.12 -10.90 -87.43
C LEU A 9 -52.63 -10.73 -87.61
N MET A 10 -53.10 -9.53 -87.96
CA MET A 10 -54.52 -9.25 -88.20
C MET A 10 -55.02 -9.94 -89.48
N GLU A 11 -54.24 -9.92 -90.57
CA GLU A 11 -54.54 -10.70 -91.78
C GLU A 11 -54.56 -12.19 -91.47
N LYS A 12 -53.55 -12.71 -90.75
CA LYS A 12 -53.52 -14.13 -90.35
C LYS A 12 -54.72 -14.49 -89.48
N ARG A 13 -55.10 -13.65 -88.52
CA ARG A 13 -56.30 -13.85 -87.68
C ARG A 13 -57.56 -13.88 -88.53
N GLN A 14 -57.69 -12.97 -89.49
CA GLN A 14 -58.84 -12.91 -90.37
C GLN A 14 -58.92 -14.16 -91.27
N THR A 15 -57.80 -14.61 -91.81
CA THR A 15 -57.71 -15.86 -92.59
C THR A 15 -58.11 -17.06 -91.74
N LEU A 16 -57.60 -17.18 -90.51
CA LEU A 16 -57.97 -18.25 -89.59
C LEU A 16 -59.45 -18.20 -89.18
N GLN A 17 -60.02 -17.00 -89.00
CA GLN A 17 -61.46 -16.85 -88.72
C GLN A 17 -62.32 -17.25 -89.93
N ASN A 18 -61.89 -16.91 -91.15
CA ASN A 18 -62.55 -17.31 -92.38
C ASN A 18 -62.44 -18.83 -92.60
N GLU A 19 -61.30 -19.45 -92.31
CA GLU A 19 -61.15 -20.91 -92.32
C GLU A 19 -62.01 -21.59 -91.26
N LYS A 20 -62.03 -21.06 -90.03
CA LYS A 20 -62.88 -21.56 -88.94
C LYS A 20 -64.36 -21.54 -89.34
N THR A 21 -64.84 -20.45 -89.93
CA THR A 21 -66.24 -20.35 -90.38
C THR A 21 -66.54 -21.29 -91.54
N LYS A 22 -65.61 -21.47 -92.50
CA LYS A 22 -65.73 -22.49 -93.56
C LYS A 22 -65.78 -23.91 -92.99
N LEU A 23 -64.90 -24.25 -92.04
CA LEU A 23 -64.88 -25.55 -91.36
C LEU A 23 -66.15 -25.77 -90.56
N ASN A 24 -66.64 -24.78 -89.81
CA ASN A 24 -67.90 -24.87 -89.07
C ASN A 24 -69.10 -25.13 -89.99
N LYS A 25 -69.17 -24.46 -91.15
CA LYS A 25 -70.20 -24.74 -92.16
C LYS A 25 -70.12 -26.20 -92.64
N LYS A 26 -68.90 -26.68 -92.92
CA LYS A 26 -68.65 -28.07 -93.35
C LYS A 26 -69.06 -29.09 -92.28
N VAL A 27 -68.79 -28.81 -91.01
CA VAL A 27 -69.22 -29.63 -89.86
C VAL A 27 -70.74 -29.62 -89.74
N SER A 28 -71.41 -28.45 -89.88
CA SER A 28 -72.87 -28.36 -89.78
C SER A 28 -73.62 -29.06 -90.94
N SER A 29 -72.98 -29.23 -92.10
CA SER A 29 -73.53 -29.97 -93.24
C SER A 29 -73.33 -31.50 -93.15
N MET A 30 -72.56 -32.00 -92.17
CA MET A 30 -72.38 -33.43 -91.97
C MET A 30 -73.57 -34.06 -91.25
N PRO A 31 -73.93 -35.33 -91.53
CA PRO A 31 -74.90 -36.09 -90.74
C PRO A 31 -74.55 -36.11 -89.25
N SER A 32 -75.56 -36.22 -88.39
CA SER A 32 -75.42 -36.16 -86.92
C SER A 32 -74.41 -37.16 -86.35
N THR A 33 -74.32 -38.37 -86.91
CA THR A 33 -73.36 -39.40 -86.48
C THR A 33 -71.90 -39.01 -86.73
N GLN A 34 -71.59 -38.34 -87.84
CA GLN A 34 -70.23 -37.87 -88.14
C GLN A 34 -69.82 -36.70 -87.23
N GLN A 35 -70.76 -35.83 -86.87
CA GLN A 35 -70.50 -34.75 -85.92
C GLN A 35 -70.16 -35.32 -84.52
N GLU A 36 -70.85 -36.39 -84.12
CA GLU A 36 -70.62 -37.04 -82.83
C GLU A 36 -69.26 -37.75 -82.75
N VAL A 37 -68.86 -38.46 -83.81
CA VAL A 37 -67.52 -39.08 -83.89
C VAL A 37 -66.41 -38.04 -83.81
N LEU A 38 -66.56 -36.90 -84.51
CA LEU A 38 -65.57 -35.82 -84.46
C LEU A 38 -65.47 -35.21 -83.05
N ARG A 39 -66.61 -35.02 -82.38
CA ARG A 39 -66.66 -34.54 -81.00
C ARG A 39 -65.94 -35.49 -80.05
N LEU A 40 -66.28 -36.78 -80.10
CA LEU A 40 -65.66 -37.81 -79.26
C LEU A 40 -64.15 -37.92 -79.53
N SER A 41 -63.72 -37.87 -80.80
CA SER A 41 -62.31 -37.92 -81.16
C SER A 41 -61.54 -36.73 -80.58
N ARG A 42 -62.11 -35.52 -80.65
CA ARG A 42 -61.51 -34.32 -80.04
C ARG A 42 -61.42 -34.42 -78.52
N ASP A 43 -62.45 -34.96 -77.88
CA ASP A 43 -62.47 -35.13 -76.43
C ASP A 43 -61.43 -36.18 -75.97
N VAL A 44 -61.27 -37.28 -76.72
CA VAL A 44 -60.21 -38.29 -76.50
C VAL A 44 -58.82 -37.68 -76.71
N GLU A 45 -58.63 -36.90 -77.76
CA GLU A 45 -57.35 -36.26 -78.07
C GLU A 45 -56.96 -35.24 -76.99
N SER A 46 -57.91 -34.42 -76.53
CA SER A 46 -57.72 -33.48 -75.42
C SER A 46 -57.40 -34.21 -74.11
N GLY A 47 -58.11 -35.31 -73.80
CA GLY A 47 -57.86 -36.11 -72.62
C GLY A 47 -56.47 -36.75 -72.63
N ARG A 48 -56.03 -37.26 -73.78
CA ARG A 48 -54.68 -37.82 -73.97
C ARG A 48 -53.60 -36.76 -73.77
N ALA A 49 -53.79 -35.54 -74.27
CA ALA A 49 -52.85 -34.44 -74.08
C ALA A 49 -52.68 -34.09 -72.59
N VAL A 50 -53.80 -33.98 -71.85
CA VAL A 50 -53.78 -33.71 -70.40
C VAL A 50 -53.10 -34.86 -69.63
N TYR A 51 -53.40 -36.11 -69.98
CA TYR A 51 -52.79 -37.28 -69.34
C TYR A 51 -51.26 -37.27 -69.51
N LEU A 52 -50.76 -37.02 -70.72
CA LEU A 52 -49.32 -36.95 -70.98
C LEU A 52 -48.64 -35.79 -70.24
N GLN A 53 -49.33 -34.65 -70.11
CA GLN A 53 -48.81 -33.52 -69.34
C GLN A 53 -48.70 -33.85 -67.83
N LEU A 54 -49.70 -34.51 -67.26
CA LEU A 54 -49.67 -34.96 -65.87
C LEU A 54 -48.56 -35.99 -65.64
N LEU A 55 -48.37 -36.93 -66.57
CA LEU A 55 -47.31 -37.93 -66.48
C LEU A 55 -45.92 -37.27 -66.47
N ASN A 56 -45.66 -36.32 -67.37
CA ASN A 56 -44.40 -35.58 -67.38
C ASN A 56 -44.18 -34.82 -66.06
N ARG A 57 -45.22 -34.16 -65.54
CA ARG A 57 -45.11 -33.41 -64.29
C ARG A 57 -44.83 -34.31 -63.09
N GLN A 58 -45.43 -35.49 -63.05
CA GLN A 58 -45.15 -36.49 -62.03
C GLN A 58 -43.68 -36.94 -62.08
N GLN A 59 -43.13 -37.15 -63.28
CA GLN A 59 -41.75 -37.58 -63.46
C GLN A 59 -40.76 -36.50 -63.00
N GLU A 60 -41.01 -35.23 -63.33
CA GLU A 60 -40.23 -34.09 -62.82
C GLU A 60 -40.23 -34.02 -61.29
N LEU A 61 -41.40 -34.18 -60.66
CA LEU A 61 -41.52 -34.15 -59.20
C LEU A 61 -40.79 -35.33 -58.54
N ASN A 62 -40.82 -36.51 -59.15
CA ASN A 62 -40.05 -37.66 -58.66
C ASN A 62 -38.54 -37.43 -58.76
N ILE A 63 -38.06 -36.80 -59.84
CA ILE A 63 -36.65 -36.40 -59.96
C ILE A 63 -36.30 -35.36 -58.88
N ALA A 64 -37.14 -34.34 -58.69
CA ALA A 64 -36.92 -33.30 -57.68
C ALA A 64 -36.90 -33.90 -56.26
N LYS A 65 -37.78 -34.86 -55.96
CA LYS A 65 -37.80 -35.59 -54.69
C LYS A 65 -36.51 -36.39 -54.47
N SER A 66 -36.03 -37.10 -55.49
CA SER A 66 -34.79 -37.89 -55.41
C SER A 66 -33.53 -37.02 -55.39
N SER A 67 -33.60 -35.78 -55.89
CA SER A 67 -32.49 -34.82 -55.90
C SER A 67 -32.38 -33.98 -54.62
N ALA A 68 -33.27 -34.17 -53.65
CA ALA A 68 -33.24 -33.50 -52.34
C ALA A 68 -32.17 -34.11 -51.41
N ILE A 69 -30.91 -34.12 -51.84
CA ILE A 69 -29.78 -34.29 -50.92
C ILE A 69 -29.63 -32.95 -50.19
N GLY A 70 -29.95 -32.92 -48.90
CA GLY A 70 -29.83 -31.73 -48.07
C GLY A 70 -28.37 -31.34 -47.86
N ASN A 71 -27.90 -30.31 -48.57
CA ASN A 71 -26.60 -29.71 -48.30
C ASN A 71 -26.70 -28.82 -47.05
N VAL A 72 -26.30 -29.35 -45.89
CA VAL A 72 -26.08 -28.54 -44.69
C VAL A 72 -24.78 -27.78 -44.88
N ARG A 73 -24.86 -26.46 -45.07
CA ARG A 73 -23.69 -25.57 -45.14
C ARG A 73 -23.61 -24.77 -43.85
N ILE A 74 -22.54 -24.95 -43.11
CA ILE A 74 -22.25 -24.10 -41.94
C ILE A 74 -21.99 -22.69 -42.48
N ILE A 75 -22.82 -21.73 -42.05
CA ILE A 75 -22.73 -20.32 -42.50
C ILE A 75 -21.77 -19.55 -41.59
N ASP A 76 -21.70 -19.89 -40.29
CA ASP A 76 -20.81 -19.24 -39.34
C ASP A 76 -20.40 -20.20 -38.21
N ASN A 77 -19.15 -20.13 -37.79
CA ASN A 77 -18.64 -20.90 -36.67
C ASN A 77 -18.68 -20.05 -35.40
N ALA A 78 -18.98 -20.66 -34.25
CA ALA A 78 -18.91 -19.95 -32.97
C ALA A 78 -17.46 -19.53 -32.69
N VAL A 79 -17.19 -18.23 -32.73
CA VAL A 79 -15.88 -17.67 -32.35
C VAL A 79 -15.90 -17.36 -30.87
N SER A 80 -15.11 -18.10 -30.08
CA SER A 80 -14.80 -17.73 -28.71
C SER A 80 -13.59 -16.81 -28.69
N GLU A 81 -13.69 -15.66 -28.02
CA GLU A 81 -12.52 -14.83 -27.76
C GLU A 81 -11.69 -15.49 -26.65
N PRO A 82 -10.44 -15.92 -26.91
CA PRO A 82 -9.61 -16.59 -25.91
C PRO A 82 -9.09 -15.65 -24.82
N LYS A 83 -9.24 -14.33 -25.00
CA LYS A 83 -8.78 -13.32 -24.05
C LYS A 83 -9.96 -12.69 -23.32
N PRO A 84 -9.90 -12.60 -21.98
CA PRO A 84 -10.95 -11.95 -21.21
C PRO A 84 -10.98 -10.44 -21.51
N ILE A 85 -12.15 -9.93 -21.89
CA ILE A 85 -12.38 -8.51 -22.19
C ILE A 85 -12.27 -7.65 -20.91
N LYS A 86 -12.64 -8.21 -19.75
CA LYS A 86 -12.55 -7.57 -18.43
C LYS A 86 -12.31 -8.63 -17.33
N PRO A 87 -11.65 -8.27 -16.21
CA PRO A 87 -11.03 -6.98 -15.91
C PRO A 87 -9.55 -6.90 -16.38
N ASN A 88 -9.09 -5.67 -16.62
CA ASN A 88 -7.69 -5.37 -16.95
C ASN A 88 -6.79 -5.55 -15.71
N LYS A 89 -6.36 -6.78 -15.45
CA LYS A 89 -5.48 -7.15 -14.33
C LYS A 89 -4.26 -6.22 -14.16
N PRO A 90 -3.49 -5.83 -15.21
CA PRO A 90 -2.33 -4.96 -15.00
C PRO A 90 -2.72 -3.56 -14.50
N LEU A 91 -3.84 -3.01 -14.99
CA LEU A 91 -4.34 -1.72 -14.54
C LEU A 91 -4.71 -1.76 -13.05
N ILE A 92 -5.39 -2.83 -12.61
CA ILE A 92 -5.76 -3.01 -11.19
C ILE A 92 -4.51 -3.10 -10.31
N VAL A 93 -3.47 -3.82 -10.76
CA VAL A 93 -2.21 -3.94 -10.03
C VAL A 93 -1.50 -2.60 -9.93
N VAL A 94 -1.41 -1.83 -11.03
CA VAL A 94 -0.78 -0.50 -11.04
C VAL A 94 -1.53 0.47 -10.12
N VAL A 95 -2.86 0.50 -10.21
CA VAL A 95 -3.70 1.35 -9.34
C VAL A 95 -3.55 0.94 -7.89
N GLY A 96 -3.61 -0.36 -7.57
CA GLY A 96 -3.41 -0.86 -6.22
C GLY A 96 -2.02 -0.53 -5.65
N PHE A 97 -0.98 -0.61 -6.48
CA PHE A 97 0.37 -0.23 -6.08
C PHE A 97 0.47 1.26 -5.74
N ILE A 98 -0.09 2.14 -6.59
CA ILE A 98 -0.10 3.59 -6.34
C ILE A 98 -0.87 3.92 -5.06
N PHE A 99 -2.06 3.32 -4.86
CA PHE A 99 -2.82 3.50 -3.62
C PHE A 99 -2.07 2.98 -2.39
N GLY A 100 -1.41 1.83 -2.49
CA GLY A 100 -0.59 1.28 -1.41
C GLY A 100 0.57 2.19 -1.04
N LEU A 101 1.26 2.76 -2.03
CA LEU A 101 2.35 3.72 -1.80
C LEU A 101 1.82 4.98 -1.10
N LEU A 102 0.73 5.55 -1.60
CA LEU A 102 0.11 6.74 -1.02
C LEU A 102 -0.35 6.49 0.42
N PHE A 103 -0.97 5.34 0.67
CA PHE A 103 -1.40 4.95 2.02
C PHE A 103 -0.21 4.74 2.96
N SER A 104 0.87 4.11 2.49
CA SER A 104 2.11 3.92 3.27
C SER A 104 2.74 5.24 3.69
N VAL A 105 2.89 6.18 2.74
CA VAL A 105 3.41 7.52 3.03
C VAL A 105 2.48 8.25 4.01
N GLY A 106 1.17 8.19 3.78
CA GLY A 106 0.17 8.77 4.68
C GLY A 106 0.26 8.22 6.10
N MET A 107 0.46 6.90 6.26
CA MET A 107 0.61 6.26 7.57
C MET A 107 1.91 6.70 8.27
N VAL A 108 3.01 6.83 7.54
CA VAL A 108 4.29 7.34 8.10
C VAL A 108 4.13 8.79 8.55
N LEU A 109 3.54 9.65 7.73
CA LEU A 109 3.27 11.05 8.09
C LEU A 109 2.33 11.16 9.30
N LEU A 110 1.27 10.36 9.34
CA LEU A 110 0.37 10.32 10.49
C LEU A 110 1.10 9.88 11.76
N ARG A 111 2.00 8.90 11.68
CA ARG A 111 2.84 8.51 12.82
C ARG A 111 3.78 9.62 13.27
N ILE A 112 4.35 10.39 12.35
CA ILE A 112 5.21 11.54 12.67
C ILE A 112 4.37 12.62 13.37
N LEU A 113 3.20 12.95 12.84
CA LEU A 113 2.29 13.95 13.43
C LEU A 113 1.76 13.56 14.81
N LEU A 114 1.58 12.25 15.07
CA LEU A 114 1.15 11.73 16.37
C LEU A 114 2.28 11.64 17.39
N ARG A 115 3.56 11.70 16.97
CA ARG A 115 4.69 11.78 17.90
C ARG A 115 4.76 13.19 18.47
N ARG A 116 4.41 13.31 19.75
CA ARG A 116 4.62 14.54 20.52
C ARG A 116 5.93 14.40 21.28
N GLY A 117 6.91 15.22 20.94
CA GLY A 117 8.22 15.27 21.57
C GLY A 117 8.97 16.52 21.12
N ILE A 118 10.02 16.87 21.85
CA ILE A 118 10.96 17.91 21.44
C ILE A 118 11.98 17.24 20.54
N GLU A 119 12.02 17.64 19.27
CA GLU A 119 12.92 17.04 18.27
C GLU A 119 14.14 17.91 17.99
N SER A 120 14.05 19.21 18.30
CA SER A 120 15.12 20.16 18.01
C SER A 120 15.34 21.15 19.16
N PRO A 121 16.59 21.60 19.41
CA PRO A 121 16.87 22.63 20.41
C PRO A 121 16.13 23.94 20.16
N GLU A 122 15.91 24.30 18.90
CA GLU A 122 15.28 25.56 18.49
C GLU A 122 13.84 25.66 19.02
N GLN A 123 13.13 24.52 19.13
CA GLN A 123 11.79 24.47 19.73
C GLN A 123 11.79 24.91 21.19
N LEU A 124 12.86 24.63 21.94
CA LEU A 124 13.01 25.09 23.33
C LEU A 124 13.40 26.57 23.40
N GLU A 125 14.27 27.01 22.50
CA GLU A 125 14.70 28.41 22.43
C GLU A 125 13.53 29.34 22.04
N GLU A 126 12.67 28.94 21.12
CA GLU A 126 11.43 29.66 20.77
C GLU A 126 10.47 29.79 21.96
N MET A 127 10.50 28.83 22.88
CA MET A 127 9.74 28.88 24.14
C MET A 127 10.44 29.72 25.23
N GLY A 128 11.62 30.30 24.94
CA GLY A 128 12.42 31.09 25.88
C GLY A 128 13.25 30.25 26.85
N ILE A 129 13.46 28.96 26.56
CA ILE A 129 14.30 28.07 27.37
C ILE A 129 15.69 28.00 26.74
N ASN A 130 16.70 28.47 27.47
CA ASN A 130 18.08 28.42 27.01
C ASN A 130 18.62 26.99 27.01
N VAL A 131 19.10 26.53 25.85
CA VAL A 131 19.70 25.19 25.71
C VAL A 131 21.22 25.29 25.89
N TYR A 132 21.73 24.79 27.02
CA TYR A 132 23.17 24.84 27.30
C TYR A 132 24.00 23.79 26.55
N ALA A 133 23.40 22.64 26.23
CA ALA A 133 24.04 21.56 25.49
C ALA A 133 23.00 20.60 24.89
N SER A 134 23.37 19.98 23.76
CA SER A 134 22.68 18.83 23.18
C SER A 134 23.63 17.64 23.24
N VAL A 135 23.28 16.62 24.05
CA VAL A 135 24.13 15.45 24.27
C VAL A 135 23.60 14.27 23.44
N PRO A 136 24.36 13.78 22.45
CA PRO A 136 23.92 12.64 21.64
C PRO A 136 23.92 11.34 22.45
N VAL A 137 23.16 10.35 21.98
CA VAL A 137 23.16 9.01 22.56
C VAL A 137 24.50 8.33 22.25
N SER A 138 25.22 7.91 23.29
CA SER A 138 26.44 7.11 23.12
C SER A 138 26.09 5.68 22.68
N GLU A 139 26.48 5.32 21.45
CA GLU A 139 26.35 3.95 20.95
C GLU A 139 27.24 2.98 21.72
N TRP A 140 28.45 3.41 22.10
CA TRP A 140 29.41 2.59 22.81
C TRP A 140 28.85 2.17 24.17
N LEU A 141 28.30 3.13 24.92
CA LEU A 141 27.66 2.87 26.21
C LEU A 141 26.45 1.94 26.05
N SER A 142 25.59 2.21 25.06
CA SER A 142 24.40 1.41 24.78
C SER A 142 24.73 -0.06 24.49
N LYS A 143 25.78 -0.30 23.69
CA LYS A 143 26.28 -1.65 23.36
C LYS A 143 26.87 -2.35 24.60
N ASN A 144 27.62 -1.64 25.44
CA ASN A 144 28.23 -2.23 26.63
C ASN A 144 27.23 -2.50 27.76
N LEU A 145 26.24 -1.64 27.97
CA LEU A 145 25.14 -1.90 28.91
C LEU A 145 24.33 -3.15 28.50
N ALA A 146 24.10 -3.33 27.19
CA ALA A 146 23.44 -4.53 26.68
C ALA A 146 24.27 -5.80 26.95
N LYS A 147 25.60 -5.74 26.78
CA LYS A 147 26.52 -6.86 27.09
C LYS A 147 26.60 -7.15 28.60
N ASN A 148 26.65 -6.11 29.45
CA ASN A 148 26.75 -6.29 30.91
C ASN A 148 25.49 -6.91 31.51
N LYS A 149 24.30 -6.60 30.95
CA LYS A 149 23.05 -7.30 31.32
C LYS A 149 23.12 -8.80 31.05
N ILE A 150 23.75 -9.22 29.96
CA ILE A 150 23.95 -10.64 29.62
C ILE A 150 24.93 -11.29 30.61
N ASN A 151 25.99 -10.58 30.99
CA ASN A 151 27.07 -11.09 31.83
C ASN A 151 26.86 -10.91 33.34
N ARG A 152 25.71 -10.40 33.80
CA ARG A 152 25.38 -10.13 35.22
C ARG A 152 26.48 -9.35 35.99
N LYS A 153 27.18 -8.43 35.32
CA LYS A 153 28.11 -7.50 35.98
C LYS A 153 27.33 -6.23 36.35
N GLU A 154 27.32 -5.89 37.64
CA GLU A 154 26.58 -4.75 38.22
C GLU A 154 27.38 -3.43 38.27
N SER A 155 28.45 -3.28 37.47
CA SER A 155 29.17 -2.01 37.38
C SER A 155 28.60 -1.13 36.26
N ASP A 156 27.91 -0.05 36.63
CA ASP A 156 27.55 1.01 35.68
C ASP A 156 28.81 1.79 35.27
N ILE A 157 28.90 2.10 33.98
CA ILE A 157 30.12 2.59 33.33
C ILE A 157 30.16 4.12 33.40
N LEU A 158 31.20 4.70 33.98
CA LEU A 158 31.45 6.14 33.94
C LEU A 158 32.07 6.53 32.58
N LEU A 159 31.22 6.92 31.63
CA LEU A 159 31.61 7.14 30.23
C LEU A 159 32.78 8.12 30.05
N ALA A 160 32.83 9.19 30.84
CA ALA A 160 33.88 10.21 30.77
C ALA A 160 35.29 9.66 31.04
N VAL A 161 35.40 8.55 31.77
CA VAL A 161 36.67 7.89 32.10
C VAL A 161 36.95 6.74 31.12
N GLU A 162 35.92 5.95 30.83
CA GLU A 162 36.04 4.70 30.06
C GLU A 162 36.13 4.91 28.55
N ASN A 163 35.42 5.92 28.02
CA ASN A 163 35.57 6.34 26.63
C ASN A 163 35.59 7.88 26.52
N PRO A 164 36.70 8.53 26.87
CA PRO A 164 36.79 9.99 26.88
C PRO A 164 36.61 10.64 25.50
N ALA A 165 36.79 9.88 24.41
CA ALA A 165 36.65 10.35 23.03
C ALA A 165 35.22 10.22 22.48
N ASP A 166 34.25 9.73 23.28
CA ASP A 166 32.86 9.62 22.87
C ASP A 166 32.23 11.00 22.60
N LEU A 167 31.39 11.09 21.57
CA LEU A 167 30.67 12.33 21.21
C LEU A 167 29.80 12.85 22.36
N ALA A 168 29.24 11.97 23.19
CA ALA A 168 28.48 12.38 24.36
C ALA A 168 29.37 13.08 25.40
N VAL A 169 30.61 12.60 25.59
CA VAL A 169 31.57 13.22 26.51
C VAL A 169 32.04 14.57 25.96
N GLU A 170 32.24 14.69 24.65
CA GLU A 170 32.58 15.97 24.03
C GLU A 170 31.45 17.01 24.17
N ALA A 171 30.20 16.59 24.00
CA ALA A 171 29.05 17.45 24.27
C ALA A 171 28.99 17.89 25.75
N ILE A 172 29.38 17.02 26.69
CA ILE A 172 29.48 17.35 28.12
C ILE A 172 30.66 18.30 28.40
N ARG A 173 31.77 18.22 27.66
CA ARG A 173 32.84 19.23 27.72
C ARG A 173 32.35 20.59 27.22
N GLY A 174 31.54 20.60 26.16
CA GLY A 174 30.82 21.79 25.72
C GLY A 174 29.92 22.36 26.82
N LEU A 175 29.09 21.51 27.45
CA LEU A 175 28.25 21.89 28.59
C LEU A 175 29.07 22.52 29.72
N ARG A 176 30.22 21.95 30.08
CA ARG A 176 31.12 22.52 31.09
C ARG A 176 31.56 23.94 30.73
N THR A 177 31.94 24.18 29.48
CA THR A 177 32.35 25.51 29.01
C THR A 177 31.16 26.49 29.06
N SER A 178 29.98 26.09 28.60
CA SER A 178 28.78 26.94 28.67
C SER A 178 28.41 27.27 30.13
N LEU A 179 28.48 26.27 31.02
CA LEU A 179 28.25 26.46 32.45
C LEU A 179 29.31 27.34 33.11
N HIS A 180 30.57 27.26 32.69
CA HIS A 180 31.61 28.12 33.22
C HIS A 180 31.24 29.59 33.02
N PHE A 181 30.83 29.97 31.81
CA PHE A 181 30.37 31.33 31.52
C PHE A 181 29.08 31.69 32.25
N ALA A 182 28.09 30.78 32.27
CA ALA A 182 26.83 31.02 32.97
C ALA A 182 27.00 31.22 34.49
N MET A 183 28.00 30.56 35.08
CA MET A 183 28.31 30.63 36.50
C MET A 183 29.29 31.75 36.86
N MET A 184 29.88 32.49 35.90
CA MET A 184 30.80 33.59 36.21
C MET A 184 30.13 34.69 37.05
N GLU A 185 28.83 34.93 36.86
CA GLU A 185 28.04 35.92 37.60
C GLU A 185 27.21 35.31 38.74
N ALA A 186 27.31 33.99 38.95
CA ALA A 186 26.56 33.31 40.00
C ALA A 186 27.13 33.64 41.39
N LYS A 187 26.24 33.73 42.39
CA LYS A 187 26.64 34.02 43.79
C LYS A 187 27.40 32.88 44.45
N ASN A 188 27.28 31.65 43.94
CA ASN A 188 27.88 30.45 44.52
C ASN A 188 28.24 29.43 43.45
N ASN A 189 29.01 28.41 43.85
CA ASN A 189 29.43 27.31 42.98
C ASN A 189 28.52 26.08 43.10
N ILE A 190 27.22 26.29 43.39
CA ILE A 190 26.26 25.20 43.59
C ILE A 190 25.45 25.03 42.30
N LEU A 191 25.58 23.86 41.68
CA LEU A 191 24.83 23.50 40.47
C LEU A 191 23.85 22.38 40.80
N MET A 192 22.56 22.64 40.62
CA MET A 192 21.50 21.62 40.72
C MET A 192 21.14 21.12 39.32
N ILE A 193 21.16 19.80 39.13
CA ILE A 193 20.72 19.15 37.89
C ILE A 193 19.42 18.41 38.19
N SER A 194 18.36 18.77 37.49
CA SER A 194 17.05 18.12 37.55
C SER A 194 16.54 17.87 36.12
N GLY A 195 15.37 17.27 36.00
CA GLY A 195 14.83 16.86 34.69
C GLY A 195 13.33 16.62 34.76
N ALA A 196 12.66 16.89 33.64
CA ALA A 196 11.21 16.94 33.54
C ALA A 196 10.50 15.59 33.79
N SER A 197 11.19 14.47 33.58
CA SER A 197 10.63 13.13 33.74
C SER A 197 11.63 12.14 34.35
N PRO A 198 11.15 11.00 34.90
CA PRO A 198 11.99 9.84 35.16
C PRO A 198 12.75 9.43 33.88
N ASN A 199 13.94 8.85 34.04
CA ASN A 199 14.81 8.40 32.94
C ASN A 199 15.23 9.47 31.92
N ALA A 200 15.10 10.75 32.22
CA ALA A 200 15.59 11.86 31.37
C ALA A 200 17.13 11.98 31.28
N GLY A 201 17.90 11.02 31.79
CA GLY A 201 19.37 11.05 31.75
C GLY A 201 20.04 11.95 32.80
N LYS A 202 19.31 12.46 33.80
CA LYS A 202 19.82 13.36 34.88
C LYS A 202 21.12 12.83 35.51
N THR A 203 21.08 11.60 36.03
CA THR A 203 22.22 10.95 36.68
C THR A 203 23.41 10.85 35.72
N PHE A 204 23.19 10.36 34.50
CA PHE A 204 24.23 10.26 33.47
C PHE A 204 24.92 11.60 33.17
N ILE A 205 24.16 12.68 32.96
CA ILE A 205 24.74 14.00 32.72
C ILE A 205 25.50 14.48 33.94
N SER A 206 24.90 14.38 35.13
CA SER A 206 25.48 14.90 36.36
C SER A 206 26.79 14.20 36.77
N THR A 207 26.88 12.87 36.66
CA THR A 207 28.08 12.11 37.03
C THR A 207 29.22 12.32 36.04
N ASN A 208 28.92 12.35 34.74
CA ASN A 208 29.93 12.58 33.71
C ASN A 208 30.39 14.04 33.68
N LEU A 209 29.51 15.00 33.99
CA LEU A 209 29.90 16.40 34.16
C LEU A 209 30.82 16.55 35.37
N ALA A 210 30.50 15.91 36.51
CA ALA A 210 31.35 15.92 37.70
C ALA A 210 32.75 15.37 37.39
N ALA A 211 32.85 14.23 36.71
CA ALA A 211 34.12 13.67 36.25
C ALA A 211 34.87 14.63 35.30
N THR A 212 34.15 15.22 34.34
CA THR A 212 34.74 16.12 33.34
C THR A 212 35.26 17.42 33.94
N ILE A 213 34.66 17.91 35.04
CA ILE A 213 35.14 19.07 35.80
C ILE A 213 36.34 18.64 36.67
N ALA A 214 36.24 17.51 37.36
CA ALA A 214 37.28 17.02 38.25
C ALA A 214 38.60 16.72 37.52
N LEU A 215 38.53 16.16 36.31
CA LEU A 215 39.68 15.92 35.43
C LEU A 215 40.44 17.20 35.03
N THR A 216 39.86 18.39 35.24
CA THR A 216 40.58 19.68 35.06
C THR A 216 41.34 20.14 36.30
N GLY A 217 41.40 19.32 37.35
CA GLY A 217 42.06 19.64 38.62
C GLY A 217 41.19 20.45 39.60
N LYS A 218 39.89 20.59 39.32
CA LYS A 218 38.93 21.25 40.23
C LYS A 218 38.47 20.27 41.30
N LYS A 219 38.30 20.75 42.54
CA LYS A 219 37.63 19.97 43.59
C LYS A 219 36.12 19.98 43.35
N VAL A 220 35.53 18.80 43.20
CA VAL A 220 34.10 18.61 42.92
C VAL A 220 33.49 17.71 43.98
N LEU A 221 32.35 18.14 44.52
CA LEU A 221 31.50 17.33 45.39
C LEU A 221 30.20 17.02 44.65
N PHE A 222 29.93 15.74 44.41
CA PHE A 222 28.69 15.26 43.86
C PHE A 222 27.74 14.84 44.98
N ILE A 223 26.49 15.33 44.98
CA ILE A 223 25.51 14.96 46.00
C ILE A 223 24.32 14.31 45.31
N ASP A 224 24.04 13.04 45.64
CA ASP A 224 22.83 12.35 45.17
C ASP A 224 21.63 12.74 46.04
N ALA A 225 20.91 13.78 45.60
CA ALA A 225 19.71 14.26 46.24
C ALA A 225 18.43 13.49 45.83
N ASP A 226 18.53 12.40 45.05
CA ASP A 226 17.39 11.51 44.79
C ASP A 226 17.25 10.49 45.94
N LEU A 227 16.63 10.93 47.04
CA LEU A 227 16.39 10.10 48.22
C LEU A 227 15.38 8.96 47.98
N ARG A 228 14.73 8.90 46.81
CA ARG A 228 13.71 7.89 46.48
C ARG A 228 14.27 6.76 45.62
N LYS A 229 14.97 7.10 44.54
CA LYS A 229 15.47 6.15 43.53
C LYS A 229 16.95 6.36 43.21
N GLY A 230 17.69 7.08 44.05
CA GLY A 230 19.13 7.27 43.92
C GLY A 230 19.88 5.94 43.86
N TYR A 231 20.74 5.79 42.85
CA TYR A 231 21.50 4.56 42.59
C TYR A 231 22.99 4.85 42.33
N VAL A 232 23.44 6.08 42.58
CA VAL A 232 24.81 6.52 42.30
C VAL A 232 25.86 5.72 43.09
N HIS A 233 25.52 5.29 44.31
CA HIS A 233 26.39 4.43 45.12
C HIS A 233 26.74 3.12 44.39
N LYS A 234 25.78 2.49 43.69
CA LYS A 234 26.03 1.27 42.90
C LYS A 234 26.91 1.56 41.70
N MET A 235 26.67 2.69 41.04
CA MET A 235 27.46 3.10 39.89
C MET A 235 28.94 3.27 40.21
N PHE A 236 29.27 3.80 41.40
CA PHE A 236 30.65 3.97 41.83
C PHE A 236 31.20 2.78 42.63
N GLY A 237 30.50 1.65 42.68
CA GLY A 237 30.93 0.45 43.41
C GLY A 237 31.02 0.64 44.93
N GLY A 238 30.30 1.62 45.48
CA GLY A 238 30.28 1.92 46.90
C GLY A 238 29.03 1.41 47.63
N ASN A 239 29.11 1.37 48.96
CA ASN A 239 27.96 1.03 49.81
C ASN A 239 27.07 2.27 50.00
N ASN A 240 25.78 2.06 50.26
CA ASN A 240 24.81 3.14 50.50
C ASN A 240 24.66 3.53 51.98
N GLU A 241 25.66 3.24 52.80
CA GLU A 241 25.68 3.60 54.23
C GLU A 241 26.12 5.04 54.42
N HIS A 242 25.51 5.73 55.39
CA HIS A 242 25.85 7.11 55.77
C HIS A 242 25.75 8.08 54.59
N GLY A 243 24.57 8.18 53.97
CA GLY A 243 24.31 9.09 52.85
C GLY A 243 23.64 10.40 53.28
N LEU A 244 23.09 11.12 52.30
CA LEU A 244 22.46 12.42 52.48
C LEU A 244 21.28 12.36 53.47
N SER A 245 20.43 11.33 53.37
CA SER A 245 19.33 11.09 54.31
C SER A 245 19.81 10.97 55.77
N ASP A 246 20.92 10.27 55.99
CA ASP A 246 21.51 10.07 57.32
C ASP A 246 22.11 11.36 57.87
N ILE A 247 22.71 12.19 57.00
CA ILE A 247 23.23 13.53 57.38
C ILE A 247 22.07 14.45 57.77
N LEU A 248 21.01 14.50 56.94
CA LEU A 248 19.85 15.37 57.18
C LEU A 248 19.06 14.99 58.44
N SER A 249 19.10 13.71 58.82
CA SER A 249 18.48 13.20 60.06
C SER A 249 19.40 13.26 61.29
N GLY A 250 20.65 13.73 61.14
CA GLY A 250 21.63 13.84 62.22
C GLY A 250 22.24 12.51 62.69
N GLN A 251 22.08 11.43 61.91
CA GLN A 251 22.61 10.10 62.21
C GLN A 251 24.06 9.92 61.73
N ALA A 252 24.50 10.71 60.76
CA ALA A 252 25.86 10.70 60.22
C ALA A 252 26.46 12.10 60.16
N THR A 253 27.79 12.18 60.31
CA THR A 253 28.56 13.41 60.10
C THR A 253 29.01 13.52 58.66
N LEU A 254 29.30 14.74 58.20
CA LEU A 254 29.80 15.00 56.84
C LEU A 254 31.06 14.18 56.52
N ASP A 255 32.00 14.09 57.46
CA ASP A 255 33.27 13.37 57.28
C ASP A 255 33.07 11.87 57.07
N ASN A 256 32.05 11.28 57.71
CA ASN A 256 31.74 9.84 57.57
C ASN A 256 30.99 9.53 56.28
N SER A 257 30.29 10.52 55.72
CA SER A 257 29.48 10.39 54.51
C SER A 257 30.25 10.68 53.22
N LEU A 258 31.38 11.37 53.32
CA LEU A 258 32.21 11.76 52.18
C LEU A 258 32.95 10.54 51.62
N LYS A 259 32.72 10.22 50.35
CA LYS A 259 33.38 9.10 49.66
C LYS A 259 34.10 9.59 48.42
N HIS A 260 35.25 9.00 48.09
CA HIS A 260 36.05 9.42 46.93
C HIS A 260 35.87 8.47 45.75
N VAL A 261 35.54 9.00 44.56
CA VAL A 261 35.47 8.25 43.29
C VAL A 261 36.83 8.28 42.63
N LYS A 262 37.63 7.22 42.81
CA LYS A 262 39.00 7.14 42.29
C LYS A 262 39.10 7.32 40.78
N GLU A 263 38.18 6.73 40.03
CA GLU A 263 38.19 6.74 38.56
C GLU A 263 37.90 8.14 37.98
N GLY A 264 37.02 8.90 38.65
CA GLY A 264 36.60 10.23 38.20
C GLY A 264 37.31 11.39 38.89
N GLY A 265 38.03 11.16 39.99
CA GLY A 265 38.79 12.17 40.72
C GLY A 265 37.94 13.17 41.51
N PHE A 266 36.72 12.81 41.91
CA PHE A 266 35.81 13.67 42.69
C PHE A 266 35.26 12.99 43.93
N ASP A 267 34.77 13.79 44.87
CA ASP A 267 34.10 13.30 46.07
C ASP A 267 32.59 13.21 45.84
N TYR A 268 31.93 12.27 46.50
CA TYR A 268 30.48 12.11 46.44
C TYR A 268 29.86 11.81 47.79
N ILE A 269 28.60 12.21 47.93
CA ILE A 269 27.67 11.81 49.00
C ILE A 269 26.50 11.10 48.31
N GLY A 270 26.29 9.82 48.63
CA GLY A 270 25.16 9.04 48.12
C GLY A 270 23.84 9.42 48.80
N CYS A 271 22.71 8.89 48.31
CA CYS A 271 21.38 9.19 48.87
C CYS A 271 21.18 8.64 50.30
N GLY A 272 21.83 7.53 50.65
CA GLY A 272 21.67 6.87 51.96
C GLY A 272 20.42 5.98 52.02
N ALA A 273 20.04 5.54 53.21
CA ALA A 273 18.83 4.74 53.39
C ALA A 273 17.59 5.52 52.93
N VAL A 274 16.67 4.86 52.22
CA VAL A 274 15.45 5.53 51.73
C VAL A 274 14.63 6.00 52.95
N PRO A 275 14.48 7.32 53.17
CA PRO A 275 13.77 7.82 54.34
C PRO A 275 12.25 7.65 54.15
N PRO A 276 11.48 7.54 55.25
CA PRO A 276 10.02 7.54 55.17
C PRO A 276 9.46 8.90 54.69
N ASN A 277 10.25 9.97 54.84
CA ASN A 277 9.92 11.36 54.48
C ASN A 277 11.07 12.02 53.68
N PRO A 278 11.17 11.74 52.37
CA PRO A 278 12.18 12.33 51.47
C PRO A 278 12.05 13.84 51.29
#